data_AF-A0A067CQS1-F1
#
_entry.id   AF-A0A067CQS1-F1
#
_cell.length_a   1.000
_cell.length_b   1.000
_cell.length_c   1.000
_cell.angle_alpha   90.00
_cell.angle_beta   90.00
_cell.angle_gamma   90.00
#
_symmetry.space_group_name_H-M   'P 1'
#
loop_
_entity.id
_entity.type
_entity.pdbx_description
1 polymer ?
#
loop_
_entity_poly.entity_id
_entity_poly.type
_entity_poly.pdbx_seq_one_letter_code
_entity_poly.pdbx_strand_id
1 'polypeptide(L)'
;MKKKEKKKKRDREDAETLKTVLLPFLQELKGMTWKTWRINGKPGNPFIEKYTRENCKSLGVPNYFDFIQVPMDLTRIGEKIQRMEYVELSQLTQDVALLVNNAKTFNPAGTPVHQMALDFQKVYDDKLVQYKTIYDDVHADRKKRKKEKKKKKDKKKDK
;
A
#
# COMPACT_ATOMS: atom_id res chain seq x y z
N MET A 1 -31.72 0.19 -4.82
CA MET A 1 -30.79 -0.52 -5.74
C MET A 1 -29.88 0.42 -6.54
N LYS A 2 -30.40 1.36 -7.36
CA LYS A 2 -29.58 2.26 -8.22
C LYS A 2 -28.47 3.07 -7.53
N LYS A 3 -28.64 3.55 -6.29
CA LYS A 3 -27.60 4.28 -5.55
C LYS A 3 -26.41 3.39 -5.17
N LYS A 4 -26.67 2.14 -4.78
CA LYS A 4 -25.64 1.16 -4.38
C LYS A 4 -24.77 0.75 -5.57
N GLU A 5 -25.38 0.54 -6.74
CA GLU A 5 -24.67 0.25 -7.99
C GLU A 5 -23.77 1.41 -8.44
N LYS A 6 -24.28 2.64 -8.34
CA LYS A 6 -23.48 3.84 -8.64
C LYS A 6 -22.26 3.96 -7.71
N LYS A 7 -22.43 3.71 -6.41
CA LYS A 7 -21.31 3.68 -5.45
C LYS A 7 -20.29 2.61 -5.82
N LYS A 8 -20.74 1.36 -6.02
CA LYS A 8 -19.85 0.25 -6.39
C LYS A 8 -19.05 0.52 -7.67
N LYS A 9 -19.68 1.13 -8.67
CA LYS A 9 -18.98 1.55 -9.90
C LYS A 9 -17.91 2.60 -9.61
N ARG A 10 -18.24 3.64 -8.82
CA ARG A 10 -17.28 4.68 -8.45
C ARG A 10 -16.11 4.11 -7.66
N ASP A 11 -16.38 3.31 -6.65
CA ASP A 11 -15.35 2.68 -5.80
C ASP A 11 -14.40 1.82 -6.65
N ARG A 12 -14.94 1.05 -7.62
CA ARG A 12 -14.09 0.30 -8.56
C ARG A 12 -13.21 1.21 -9.41
N GLU A 13 -13.77 2.28 -9.96
CA GLU A 13 -12.99 3.24 -10.75
C GLU A 13 -11.91 3.94 -9.90
N ASP A 14 -12.19 4.21 -8.62
CA ASP A 14 -11.25 4.81 -7.66
C ASP A 14 -10.13 3.82 -7.32
N ALA A 15 -10.46 2.55 -7.10
CA ALA A 15 -9.48 1.50 -6.87
C ALA A 15 -8.60 1.21 -8.10
N GLU A 16 -9.16 1.24 -9.31
CA GLU A 16 -8.38 1.18 -10.55
C GLU A 16 -7.39 2.36 -10.66
N THR A 17 -7.83 3.56 -10.28
CA THR A 17 -6.97 4.76 -10.27
C THR A 17 -5.84 4.61 -9.24
N LEU A 18 -6.19 4.23 -8.01
CA LEU A 18 -5.20 3.99 -6.95
C LEU A 18 -4.21 2.91 -7.35
N LYS A 19 -4.66 1.80 -7.93
CA LYS A 19 -3.75 0.74 -8.39
C LYS A 19 -2.66 1.27 -9.32
N THR A 20 -2.99 2.18 -10.25
CA THR A 20 -1.98 2.75 -11.15
C THR A 20 -0.95 3.62 -10.43
N VAL A 21 -1.37 4.34 -9.38
CA VAL A 21 -0.51 5.22 -8.58
C VAL A 21 0.30 4.43 -7.55
N LEU A 22 -0.31 3.42 -6.92
CA LEU A 22 0.27 2.68 -5.80
C LEU A 22 1.26 1.60 -6.23
N LEU A 23 1.19 1.08 -7.45
CA LEU A 23 2.15 0.07 -7.91
C LEU A 23 3.58 0.60 -7.99
N PRO A 24 3.87 1.75 -8.64
CA PRO A 24 5.20 2.37 -8.56
C PRO A 24 5.61 2.72 -7.13
N PHE A 25 4.68 3.24 -6.33
CA PHE A 25 4.96 3.58 -4.92
C PHE A 25 5.45 2.36 -4.14
N LEU A 26 4.74 1.23 -4.28
CA LEU A 26 5.13 -0.02 -3.64
C LEU A 26 6.50 -0.51 -4.10
N GLN A 27 6.86 -0.34 -5.38
CA GLN A 27 8.18 -0.73 -5.86
C GLN A 27 9.29 0.09 -5.21
N GLU A 28 9.08 1.40 -5.02
CA GLU A 28 10.04 2.24 -4.30
C GLU A 28 10.18 1.81 -2.84
N LEU A 29 9.08 1.49 -2.16
CA LEU A 29 9.12 0.99 -0.77
C LEU A 29 9.82 -0.36 -0.67
N LYS A 30 9.56 -1.28 -1.61
CA LYS A 30 10.27 -2.58 -1.68
C LYS A 30 11.76 -2.43 -2.00
N GLY A 31 12.11 -1.40 -2.77
CA GLY A 31 13.50 -1.08 -3.12
C GLY A 31 14.34 -0.53 -1.99
N MET A 32 13.73 -0.12 -0.86
CA MET A 32 14.46 0.27 0.34
C MET A 32 15.23 -0.93 0.91
N THR A 33 16.53 -0.79 1.14
CA THR A 33 17.37 -1.87 1.67
C THR A 33 18.31 -1.38 2.77
N TRP A 34 18.68 -2.28 3.67
CA TRP A 34 19.62 -2.00 4.73
C TRP A 34 20.82 -2.94 4.61
N LYS A 35 22.04 -2.40 4.70
CA LYS A 35 23.28 -3.20 4.62
C LYS A 35 23.37 -4.26 5.72
N THR A 36 22.76 -3.97 6.87
CA THR A 36 22.71 -4.84 8.06
C THR A 36 21.65 -5.92 7.98
N TRP A 37 20.66 -5.79 7.09
CA TRP A 37 19.66 -6.83 6.85
C TRP A 37 19.99 -7.57 5.56
N ARG A 38 20.35 -8.86 5.65
CA ARG A 38 20.78 -9.64 4.48
C ARG A 38 19.80 -10.72 4.09
N ILE A 39 19.44 -10.77 2.82
CA ILE A 39 18.65 -11.82 2.19
C ILE A 39 19.53 -12.44 1.11
N ASN A 40 19.81 -13.75 1.22
CA ASN A 40 20.70 -14.48 0.31
C ASN A 40 22.07 -13.76 0.10
N GLY A 41 22.64 -13.26 1.20
CA GLY A 41 23.93 -12.57 1.22
C GLY A 41 23.91 -11.10 0.76
N LYS A 42 22.80 -10.57 0.23
CA LYS A 42 22.68 -9.19 -0.27
C LYS A 42 21.87 -8.30 0.69
N PRO A 43 22.13 -6.98 0.74
CA PRO A 43 21.26 -6.04 1.46
C PRO A 43 19.80 -6.23 1.02
N GLY A 44 18.90 -6.28 2.00
CA GLY A 44 17.50 -6.58 1.79
C GLY A 44 16.58 -5.69 2.60
N ASN A 45 15.29 -5.99 2.51
CA ASN A 45 14.21 -5.28 3.19
C ASN A 45 13.48 -6.27 4.12
N PRO A 46 13.51 -6.08 5.46
CA PRO A 46 12.83 -6.98 6.39
C PRO A 46 11.30 -6.97 6.24
N PHE A 47 10.74 -5.94 5.61
CA PHE A 47 9.29 -5.74 5.51
C PHE A 47 8.67 -6.38 4.28
N ILE A 48 9.42 -7.19 3.51
CA ILE A 48 8.91 -7.93 2.35
C ILE A 48 8.45 -9.34 2.74
N GLU A 49 9.14 -9.98 3.68
CA GLU A 49 8.95 -11.40 4.02
C GLU A 49 7.56 -11.64 4.62
N LYS A 50 6.84 -12.64 4.11
CA LYS A 50 5.47 -12.93 4.51
C LYS A 50 5.48 -13.99 5.62
N TYR A 51 5.41 -13.55 6.87
CA TYR A 51 5.25 -14.50 7.98
C TYR A 51 3.86 -15.14 7.99
N THR A 52 3.82 -16.47 8.13
CA THR A 52 2.63 -17.31 8.28
C THR A 52 2.85 -18.32 9.41
N ARG A 53 1.79 -18.89 9.97
CA ARG A 53 1.91 -19.84 11.09
C ARG A 53 2.75 -21.06 10.71
N GLU A 54 2.75 -21.40 9.42
CA GLU A 54 3.46 -22.53 8.85
C GLU A 54 4.97 -22.24 8.69
N ASN A 55 5.36 -21.02 8.33
CA ASN A 55 6.77 -20.70 8.03
C ASN A 55 7.52 -19.98 9.17
N CYS A 56 6.83 -19.44 10.17
CA CYS A 56 7.44 -18.69 11.27
C CYS A 56 8.55 -19.47 11.98
N LYS A 57 8.35 -20.78 12.19
CA LYS A 57 9.36 -21.64 12.81
C LYS A 57 10.62 -21.75 11.97
N SER A 58 10.50 -22.01 10.67
CA SER A 58 11.64 -22.11 9.76
C SER A 58 12.35 -20.78 9.53
N LEU A 59 11.65 -19.66 9.71
CA LEU A 59 12.19 -18.31 9.57
C LEU A 59 12.78 -17.76 10.89
N GLY A 60 12.87 -18.59 11.94
CA GLY A 60 13.49 -18.19 13.21
C GLY A 60 12.64 -17.25 14.07
N VAL A 61 11.34 -17.13 13.78
CA VAL A 61 10.38 -16.31 14.53
C VAL A 61 9.18 -17.14 15.00
N PRO A 62 9.41 -18.27 15.72
CA PRO A 62 8.35 -19.25 16.02
C PRO A 62 7.17 -18.69 16.83
N ASN A 63 7.42 -17.64 17.61
CA ASN A 63 6.45 -16.97 18.48
C ASN A 63 5.83 -15.71 17.86
N TYR A 64 6.05 -15.41 16.57
CA TYR A 64 5.58 -14.17 15.95
C TYR A 64 4.07 -13.94 16.14
N PHE A 65 3.27 -14.99 15.95
CA PHE A 65 1.82 -14.94 16.07
C PHE A 65 1.28 -14.98 17.50
N ASP A 66 2.15 -15.12 18.50
CA ASP A 66 1.79 -14.95 19.91
C ASP A 66 1.68 -13.45 20.24
N PHE A 67 2.49 -12.62 19.58
CA PHE A 67 2.51 -11.16 19.76
C PHE A 67 1.71 -10.42 18.68
N ILE A 68 1.75 -10.89 17.43
CA ILE A 68 1.18 -10.18 16.28
C ILE A 68 -0.11 -10.85 15.80
N GLN A 69 -1.23 -10.17 16.04
CA GLN A 69 -2.56 -10.69 15.72
C GLN A 69 -2.96 -10.46 14.26
N VAL A 70 -2.60 -9.30 13.69
CA VAL A 70 -2.93 -8.94 12.30
C VAL A 70 -1.63 -8.70 11.54
N PRO A 71 -1.07 -9.72 10.85
CA PRO A 71 0.18 -9.56 10.13
C PRO A 71 0.03 -8.62 8.94
N MET A 72 1.05 -7.81 8.69
CA MET A 72 1.12 -6.94 7.51
C MET A 72 2.57 -6.78 7.06
N ASP A 73 2.77 -6.78 5.74
CA ASP A 73 4.06 -6.69 5.06
C ASP A 73 3.85 -6.14 3.64
N LEU A 74 4.92 -5.77 2.94
CA LEU A 74 4.89 -5.21 1.59
C LEU A 74 4.42 -6.22 0.52
N THR A 75 4.49 -7.51 0.81
CA THR A 75 3.91 -8.55 -0.07
C THR A 75 2.38 -8.53 0.05
N ARG A 76 1.83 -8.54 1.27
CA ARG A 76 0.39 -8.41 1.56
C ARG A 76 -0.19 -7.09 1.03
N ILE A 77 0.49 -5.96 1.23
CA ILE A 77 0.07 -4.66 0.66
C ILE A 77 0.02 -4.75 -0.86
N GLY A 78 1.03 -5.36 -1.50
CA GLY A 78 1.03 -5.58 -2.94
C GLY A 78 -0.13 -6.43 -3.43
N GLU A 79 -0.45 -7.51 -2.72
CA GLU A 79 -1.62 -8.33 -3.02
C GLU A 79 -2.93 -7.53 -2.91
N LYS A 80 -3.09 -6.69 -1.88
CA LYS A 80 -4.27 -5.83 -1.69
C LYS A 80 -4.40 -4.79 -2.81
N ILE A 81 -3.30 -4.19 -3.26
CA ILE A 81 -3.27 -3.31 -4.44
C ILE A 81 -3.73 -4.07 -5.69
N GLN A 82 -3.19 -5.28 -5.91
CA GLN A 82 -3.53 -6.08 -7.09
C GLN A 82 -5.02 -6.45 -7.13
N ARG A 83 -5.59 -6.81 -5.97
CA ARG A 83 -7.01 -7.11 -5.78
C ARG A 83 -7.93 -5.89 -5.71
N MET A 84 -7.38 -4.68 -5.88
CA MET A 84 -8.14 -3.41 -5.87
C MET A 84 -8.92 -3.20 -4.57
N GLU A 85 -8.33 -3.58 -3.43
CA GLU A 85 -8.97 -3.45 -2.11
C GLU A 85 -8.90 -2.03 -1.54
N TYR A 86 -8.00 -1.20 -2.07
CA TYR A 86 -7.90 0.22 -1.71
C TYR A 86 -8.73 1.08 -2.64
N VAL A 87 -9.70 1.78 -2.06
CA VAL A 87 -10.55 2.79 -2.71
C VAL A 87 -10.19 4.22 -2.25
N GLU A 88 -9.40 4.34 -1.19
CA GLU A 88 -8.85 5.60 -0.67
C GLU A 88 -7.38 5.43 -0.24
N LEU A 89 -6.55 6.47 -0.39
CA LEU A 89 -5.14 6.45 0.04
C LEU A 89 -4.98 6.19 1.54
N SER A 90 -5.93 6.65 2.37
CA SER A 90 -5.93 6.44 3.82
C SER A 90 -5.87 4.97 4.22
N GLN A 91 -6.43 4.07 3.40
CA GLN A 91 -6.43 2.64 3.66
C GLN A 91 -5.04 2.02 3.48
N LEU A 92 -4.26 2.51 2.51
CA LEU A 92 -2.84 2.15 2.40
C LEU A 92 -2.07 2.63 3.62
N THR A 93 -2.30 3.88 4.04
CA THR A 93 -1.64 4.45 5.23
C THR A 93 -1.93 3.64 6.49
N GLN A 94 -3.16 3.14 6.65
CA GLN A 94 -3.51 2.26 7.78
C GLN A 94 -2.71 0.95 7.76
N ASP A 95 -2.56 0.31 6.60
CA ASP A 95 -1.80 -0.94 6.49
C ASP A 95 -0.29 -0.72 6.65
N VAL A 96 0.25 0.40 6.18
CA VAL A 96 1.65 0.76 6.41
C VAL A 96 1.89 1.03 7.90
N ALA A 97 1.00 1.77 8.56
CA ALA A 97 1.09 1.98 9.99
C ALA A 97 1.00 0.66 10.77
N LEU A 98 0.15 -0.27 10.34
CA LEU A 98 0.06 -1.61 10.93
C LEU A 98 1.37 -2.39 10.75
N LEU A 99 1.98 -2.37 9.56
CA LEU A 99 3.29 -2.98 9.29
C LEU A 99 4.36 -2.43 10.23
N VAL A 100 4.46 -1.12 10.36
CA VAL A 100 5.46 -0.44 11.22
C VAL A 100 5.20 -0.75 12.69
N ASN A 101 3.94 -0.70 13.13
CA ASN A 101 3.57 -1.01 14.51
C ASN A 101 3.86 -2.46 14.85
N ASN A 102 3.52 -3.41 13.98
CA ASN A 102 3.83 -4.82 14.19
C ASN A 102 5.34 -5.05 14.30
N ALA A 103 6.13 -4.39 13.45
CA ALA A 103 7.59 -4.47 13.53
C ALA A 103 8.12 -3.96 14.88
N LYS A 104 7.60 -2.82 15.36
CA LYS A 104 7.99 -2.24 16.66
C LYS A 104 7.48 -3.02 17.87
N THR A 105 6.34 -3.68 17.75
CA THR A 105 5.78 -4.53 18.81
C THR A 105 6.59 -5.82 18.95
N PHE A 106 6.95 -6.46 17.84
CA PHE A 106 7.72 -7.70 17.88
C PHE A 106 9.21 -7.46 18.18
N ASN A 107 9.76 -6.31 17.75
CA ASN A 107 11.16 -5.97 17.92
C ASN A 107 11.29 -4.81 18.92
N PRO A 108 11.79 -5.04 20.15
CA PRO A 108 11.95 -4.01 21.16
C PRO A 108 12.82 -2.83 20.70
N ALA A 109 12.63 -1.67 21.33
CA ALA A 109 13.45 -0.49 21.07
C ALA A 109 14.95 -0.80 21.24
N GLY A 110 15.79 -0.24 20.36
CA GLY A 110 17.23 -0.49 20.31
C GLY A 110 17.65 -1.68 19.44
N THR A 111 16.70 -2.52 19.00
CA THR A 111 17.02 -3.57 18.02
C THR A 111 17.12 -3.01 16.59
N PRO A 112 17.92 -3.63 15.70
CA PRO A 112 18.08 -3.15 14.34
C PRO A 112 16.75 -3.03 13.57
N VAL A 113 15.85 -4.03 13.68
CA VAL A 113 14.57 -4.03 12.97
C VAL A 113 13.62 -2.94 13.48
N HIS A 114 13.67 -2.62 14.77
CA HIS A 114 12.92 -1.49 15.32
C HIS A 114 13.36 -0.18 14.68
N GLN A 115 14.67 0.04 14.56
CA GLN A 115 15.21 1.24 13.91
C GLN A 115 14.85 1.27 12.42
N MET A 116 14.95 0.14 11.71
CA MET A 116 14.52 0.04 10.31
C MET A 116 13.05 0.39 10.13
N ALA A 117 12.18 0.08 11.09
CA ALA A 117 10.76 0.41 11.02
C ALA A 117 10.52 1.93 11.16
N LEU A 118 11.31 2.61 11.99
CA LEU A 118 11.29 4.07 12.11
C LEU A 118 11.81 4.74 10.82
N ASP A 119 12.92 4.25 10.28
CA ASP A 119 13.48 4.75 9.02
C ASP A 119 12.49 4.54 7.86
N PHE A 120 11.85 3.37 7.81
CA PHE A 120 10.83 3.04 6.82
C PHE A 120 9.62 3.98 6.90
N GLN A 121 9.11 4.23 8.11
CA GLN A 121 8.00 5.16 8.33
C GLN A 121 8.36 6.56 7.80
N LYS A 122 9.57 7.06 8.09
CA LYS A 122 10.03 8.36 7.61
C LYS A 122 10.07 8.42 6.08
N VAL A 123 10.66 7.41 5.43
CA VAL A 123 10.70 7.35 3.95
C VAL A 123 9.30 7.24 3.35
N TYR A 124 8.41 6.48 3.98
CA TYR A 124 7.02 6.38 3.57
C TYR A 124 6.31 7.73 3.63
N ASP A 125 6.44 8.46 4.75
CA ASP A 125 5.79 9.76 4.94
C ASP A 125 6.30 10.80 3.93
N ASP A 126 7.62 10.85 3.71
CA ASP A 126 8.24 11.74 2.71
C ASP A 126 7.70 11.46 1.30
N LYS A 127 7.60 10.18 0.91
CA LYS A 127 7.09 9.77 -0.41
C LYS A 127 5.57 9.94 -0.53
N LEU A 128 4.82 9.76 0.56
CA LEU A 128 3.36 9.86 0.55
C LEU A 128 2.91 11.25 0.09
N VAL A 129 3.66 12.31 0.42
CA VAL A 129 3.38 13.67 -0.07
C VAL A 129 3.39 13.73 -1.61
N GLN A 130 4.44 13.19 -2.23
CA GLN A 130 4.57 13.14 -3.69
C GLN A 130 3.44 12.30 -4.32
N TYR A 131 3.20 11.12 -3.78
CA TYR A 131 2.19 10.20 -4.32
C TYR A 131 0.75 10.69 -4.11
N LYS A 132 0.50 11.47 -3.06
CA LYS A 132 -0.78 12.16 -2.86
C LYS A 132 -1.02 13.18 -3.95
N THR A 133 -0.02 13.99 -4.31
CA THR A 133 -0.12 14.94 -5.43
C THR A 133 -0.41 14.22 -6.74
N ILE A 134 0.33 13.16 -7.05
CA ILE A 134 0.11 12.34 -8.25
C ILE A 134 -1.32 11.78 -8.29
N TYR A 135 -1.81 11.26 -7.16
CA TYR A 135 -3.17 10.76 -7.05
C TYR A 135 -4.21 11.86 -7.29
N ASP A 136 -4.05 13.01 -6.64
CA ASP A 136 -4.97 14.15 -6.75
C ASP A 136 -5.06 14.64 -8.22
N ASP A 137 -3.93 14.72 -8.92
CA ASP A 137 -3.84 15.10 -10.33
C ASP A 137 -4.54 14.09 -11.25
N VAL A 138 -4.19 12.80 -11.15
CA VAL A 138 -4.81 11.73 -11.97
C VAL A 138 -6.32 11.68 -11.72
N HIS A 139 -6.73 11.87 -10.47
CA HIS A 139 -8.13 11.85 -10.08
C HIS A 139 -8.91 13.05 -10.64
N ALA A 140 -8.33 14.26 -10.60
CA ALA A 140 -8.90 15.47 -11.19
C ALA A 140 -9.05 15.35 -12.72
N ASP A 141 -8.01 14.85 -13.38
CA ASP A 141 -7.98 14.62 -14.82
C ASP A 141 -9.07 13.66 -15.29
N ARG A 142 -9.23 12.55 -14.57
CA ARG A 142 -10.28 11.57 -14.83
C ARG A 142 -11.68 12.19 -14.73
N LYS A 143 -11.91 13.05 -13.73
CA LYS A 143 -13.18 13.78 -13.57
C LYS A 143 -13.41 14.76 -14.73
N LYS A 144 -12.38 15.49 -15.17
CA LYS A 144 -12.45 16.40 -16.32
C LYS A 144 -12.84 15.66 -17.61
N ARG A 145 -12.15 14.56 -17.93
CA ARG A 145 -12.44 13.73 -19.12
C ARG A 145 -13.87 13.16 -19.10
N LYS A 146 -14.40 12.78 -17.93
CA LYS A 146 -15.80 12.32 -17.80
C LYS A 146 -16.80 13.44 -18.11
N LYS A 147 -16.57 14.66 -17.61
CA LYS A 147 -17.42 15.83 -17.90
C LYS A 147 -17.43 16.17 -19.39
N GLU A 148 -16.27 16.15 -20.03
CA GLU A 148 -16.14 16.41 -21.48
C GLU A 148 -16.84 15.34 -22.33
N LYS A 149 -16.69 14.06 -22.00
CA LYS A 149 -17.41 12.96 -22.68
C LYS A 149 -18.93 13.11 -22.56
N LYS A 150 -19.43 13.54 -21.41
CA LYS A 150 -20.86 13.81 -21.21
C LYS A 150 -21.34 14.97 -22.10
N LYS A 151 -20.64 16.12 -22.08
CA LYS A 151 -20.95 17.28 -22.94
C LYS A 151 -20.98 16.91 -24.44
N LYS A 152 -20.03 16.09 -24.91
CA LYS A 152 -19.99 15.62 -26.31
C LYS A 152 -21.17 14.71 -26.66
N LYS A 153 -21.64 13.89 -25.71
CA LYS A 153 -22.79 12.99 -25.92
C LYS A 153 -24.11 13.77 -25.97
N ASP A 154 -24.26 14.77 -25.11
CA ASP A 154 -25.46 15.61 -25.07
C ASP A 154 -25.58 16.43 -26.38
N LYS A 155 -24.49 17.08 -26.83
CA LYS A 155 -24.45 17.78 -28.13
C LYS A 155 -24.74 16.92 -29.37
N LYS A 156 -24.59 15.60 -29.29
CA LYS A 156 -24.91 14.65 -30.38
C LYS A 156 -26.37 14.19 -30.36
N LYS A 157 -27.10 14.40 -29.26
CA LYS A 157 -28.53 14.08 -29.16
C LYS A 157 -29.41 15.23 -29.60
N ASP A 158 -28.90 16.45 -29.54
CA ASP A 158 -29.58 17.68 -29.96
C ASP A 158 -29.37 17.98 -31.47
N LYS A 159 -28.68 17.09 -32.20
CA LYS A 159 -28.50 17.10 -33.65
C LYS A 159 -29.17 15.86 -34.24
#